data_AF-A0A6C0DFK9-F1
#
_entry.id   AF-A0A6C0DFK9-F1
#
_cell.length_a   1.000
_cell.length_b   1.000
_cell.length_c   1.000
_cell.angle_alpha   90.00
_cell.angle_beta   90.00
_cell.angle_gamma   90.00
#
_symmetry.space_group_name_H-M   'P 1'
#
loop_
_entity.id
_entity.type
_entity.pdbx_description
1 polymer ?
#
loop_
_entity_poly.entity_id
_entity_poly.type
_entity_poly.pdbx_seq_one_letter_code
_entity_poly.pdbx_strand_id
1 'polypeptide(L)' 'MNLPRIGDMIAIPLFLWLCIYFYKKKELTDEEKALYLFAIGGLIADTLFVFVLG' A
#
# COMPACT_ATOMS: atom_id res chain seq x y z
N MET A 1 11.35 -14.83 -15.70
CA MET A 1 11.22 -14.79 -14.23
C MET A 1 10.01 -13.92 -13.88
N ASN A 2 8.89 -14.53 -13.46
CA ASN A 2 7.65 -13.85 -13.07
C ASN A 2 7.69 -13.37 -11.60
N LEU A 3 8.85 -12.89 -11.11
CA LEU A 3 8.95 -12.33 -9.77
C LEU A 3 8.09 -11.07 -9.52
N PRO A 4 7.87 -10.13 -10.46
CA PRO A 4 7.13 -8.90 -10.13
C PRO A 4 5.72 -9.21 -9.60
N ARG A 5 4.99 -10.11 -10.27
CA ARG A 5 3.61 -10.45 -9.89
C ARG A 5 3.44 -11.05 -8.49
N ILE A 6 4.42 -11.81 -7.99
CA ILE A 6 4.31 -12.42 -6.65
C ILE A 6 4.51 -11.34 -5.57
N GLY A 7 5.45 -10.42 -5.79
CA GLY A 7 5.66 -9.27 -4.90
C GLY A 7 4.39 -8.43 -4.81
N ASP A 8 3.82 -8.07 -5.96
CA ASP A 8 2.64 -7.20 -6.01
C ASP A 8 1.39 -7.87 -5.42
N MET A 9 1.24 -9.18 -5.61
CA MET A 9 0.14 -9.97 -5.04
C MET A 9 0.14 -9.96 -3.50
N ILE A 10 1.30 -9.76 -2.87
CA ILE A 10 1.44 -9.66 -1.41
C ILE A 10 1.44 -8.19 -0.95
N ALA A 11 2.07 -7.31 -1.73
CA ALA A 11 2.20 -5.89 -1.41
C ALA A 11 0.84 -5.16 -1.43
N ILE A 12 0.00 -5.41 -2.45
CA ILE A 12 -1.31 -4.77 -2.56
C ILE A 12 -2.21 -5.08 -1.33
N PRO A 13 -2.41 -6.35 -0.92
CA PRO A 13 -3.16 -6.64 0.30
C PRO A 13 -2.53 -6.04 1.56
N LEU A 14 -1.21 -6.02 1.66
CA LEU A 14 -0.49 -5.47 2.81
C LEU A 14 -0.72 -3.95 2.93
N PHE A 15 -0.54 -3.21 1.83
CA PHE A 15 -0.77 -1.77 1.80
C PHE A 15 -2.23 -1.41 2.02
N LEU A 16 -3.16 -2.19 1.47
CA LEU A 16 -4.59 -2.02 1.73
C LEU A 16 -4.91 -2.21 3.22
N TRP A 17 -4.36 -3.24 3.84
CA TRP A 17 -4.54 -3.51 5.27
C TRP A 17 -3.97 -2.38 6.14
N LEU A 18 -2.76 -1.88 5.82
CA LEU A 18 -2.15 -0.74 6.50
C LEU A 18 -2.99 0.54 6.34
N CYS A 19 -3.54 0.79 5.15
CA CYS A 19 -4.42 1.93 4.94
C CYS A 19 -5.66 1.85 5.83
N ILE A 20 -6.31 0.68 5.91
CA ILE A 20 -7.46 0.46 6.78
C ILE A 20 -7.08 0.61 8.25
N TYR A 21 -5.91 0.11 8.65
CA TYR A 21 -5.41 0.20 10.02
C TYR A 21 -5.24 1.66 10.45
N PHE A 22 -4.51 2.46 9.66
CA PHE A 22 -4.29 3.87 9.97
C PHE A 22 -5.57 4.70 9.86
N TYR A 23 -6.46 4.41 8.90
CA TYR A 23 -7.76 5.07 8.77
C TYR A 23 -8.66 4.89 9.99
N LYS A 24 -8.62 3.72 10.63
CA LYS A 24 -9.40 3.43 11.85
C LYS A 24 -8.81 4.06 13.11
N LYS A 25 -7.56 4.53 13.06
CA LYS A 25 -6.91 5.16 14.21
C LYS A 25 -7.40 6.60 14.34
N LYS A 26 -7.91 6.97 15.52
CA LYS A 26 -8.46 8.33 15.77
C LYS A 26 -7.38 9.42 15.73
N GLU A 27 -6.18 9.10 16.20
CA GLU A 27 -5.04 10.01 16.22
C GLU A 27 -3.80 9.25 15.74
N LEU A 28 -3.11 9.85 14.78
CA LEU A 28 -1.88 9.35 14.18
C LEU A 28 -0.73 10.24 14.66
N THR A 29 0.37 9.64 15.11
CA THR A 29 1.61 10.40 15.31
C THR A 29 2.15 10.89 13.97
N ASP A 30 3.12 11.80 13.97
CA ASP A 30 3.66 12.35 12.73
C ASP A 30 4.39 11.28 11.90
N GLU A 31 5.03 10.31 12.54
CA GLU A 31 5.61 9.14 11.89
C GLU A 31 4.53 8.25 11.26
N GLU A 32 3.42 8.05 11.95
CA GLU A 32 2.30 7.26 11.45
C GLU A 32 1.58 7.94 10.29
N LYS A 33 1.51 9.28 10.28
CA LYS A 33 1.00 10.03 9.11
C LYS A 33 1.91 9.83 7.90
N ALA A 34 3.23 9.85 8.09
CA ALA A 34 4.18 9.59 7.02
C ALA A 34 4.05 8.14 6.50
N LEU A 35 3.95 7.16 7.41
CA LEU A 35 3.71 5.76 7.06
C LEU A 35 2.37 5.53 6.36
N TYR A 36 1.32 6.24 6.79
CA TYR A 36 0.01 6.15 6.15
C TYR A 36 0.04 6.71 4.73
N LEU A 37 0.67 7.86 4.54
CA LEU A 37 0.86 8.45 3.21
C LEU A 37 1.70 7.52 2.31
N PHE A 38 2.76 6.92 2.86
CA PHE A 38 3.56 5.92 2.16
C PHE A 38 2.71 4.69 1.76
N ALA A 39 1.87 4.18 2.67
CA ALA A 39 1.00 3.03 2.39
C ALA A 39 -0.03 3.33 1.29
N ILE A 40 -0.63 4.53 1.31
CA ILE A 40 -1.55 4.97 0.24
C ILE A 40 -0.80 5.06 -1.10
N GLY A 41 0.38 5.69 -1.09
CA GLY A 41 1.21 5.85 -2.30
C GLY A 41 1.64 4.51 -2.89
N GLY A 42 2.11 3.59 -2.03
CA GLY A 42 2.49 2.23 -2.42
C GLY A 42 1.31 1.44 -2.99
N LEU A 43 0.14 1.51 -2.34
CA LEU A 43 -1.08 0.85 -2.85
C LEU A 43 -1.46 1.36 -4.25
N ILE A 44 -1.42 2.67 -4.47
CA ILE A 44 -1.75 3.27 -5.77
C ILE A 44 -0.71 2.87 -6.82
N ALA A 45 0.58 2.95 -6.50
CA ALA A 45 1.66 2.60 -7.41
C ALA A 45 1.58 1.12 -7.82
N ASP A 46 1.47 0.20 -6.86
CA ASP A 46 1.40 -1.23 -7.13
C ASP A 46 0.13 -1.59 -7.90
N THR A 47 -1.02 -0.99 -7.56
CA THR A 47 -2.27 -1.22 -8.29
C THR A 47 -2.20 -0.71 -9.73
N LEU A 48 -1.66 0.49 -9.95
CA LEU A 48 -1.49 1.03 -11.31
C LEU A 48 -0.52 0.18 -12.13
N PHE A 49 0.57 -0.28 -11.52
CA PHE A 49 1.57 -1.09 -12.21
C PHE A 49 1.01 -2.47 -12.59
N VAL A 50 0.25 -3.12 -11.70
CA VAL A 50 -0.34 -4.44 -11.95
C VAL A 50 -1.52 -4.41 -12.91
N PHE A 51 -2.43 -3.45 -12.79
CA PHE A 51 -3.70 -3.48 -13.50
C PHE A 51 -3.78 -2.57 -14.73
N VAL A 52 -2.92 -1.55 -14.82
CA VAL A 52 -3.00 -0.53 -15.89
C VAL A 52 -1.78 -0.55 -16.81
N LEU A 53 -0.58 -0.76 -16.27
CA LEU A 53 0.68 -0.65 -17.02
C LEU A 53 1.37 -1.99 -17.36
N GLY A 54 1.02 -3.09 -16.68
CA GLY A 54 1.71 -4.38 -16.74
C GLY A 54 0.97 -5.55 -17.38
#